data_AF-A0A520WUY6-F1
#
_entry.id   AF-A0A520WUY6-F1
#
_cell.length_a   1.000
_cell.length_b   1.000
_cell.length_c   1.000
_cell.angle_alpha   90.00
_cell.angle_beta   90.00
_cell.angle_gamma   90.00
#
_symmetry.space_group_name_H-M   'P 1'
#
loop_
_entity.id
_entity.type
_entity.pdbx_description
1 polymer ?
#
loop_
_entity_poly.entity_id
_entity_poly.type
_entity_poly.pdbx_seq_one_letter_code
_entity_poly.pdbx_strand_id
1 'polypeptide(L)'
;MRLPKILAAAAPLALLAACGDNVEDIEAAAADTENAIATEDVDTSGDDDSEPAAATKLDEAKDASGTYTVTDADGTTRRITLDTSAGTYEYKNDKGETKTGSYTRADDGYRFIINDYNGRIGYFAFSNGDLVRLPVDATLSPDDKGEVEVSGERYRRDDKPFTREPELGSPVAPQDLNN
;
A
#
# COMPACT_ATOMS: atom_id res chain seq x y z
N MET A 1 -12.24 13.88 59.77
CA MET A 1 -13.17 15.03 59.91
C MET A 1 -13.72 15.33 58.52
N ARG A 2 -15.02 15.05 58.30
CA ARG A 2 -15.96 15.43 57.23
C ARG A 2 -15.41 15.86 55.83
N LEU A 3 -15.65 15.01 54.81
CA LEU A 3 -16.02 15.41 53.42
C LEU A 3 -17.41 16.09 53.40
N PRO A 4 -17.99 16.63 52.29
CA PRO A 4 -17.56 16.73 50.87
C PRO A 4 -17.85 18.12 50.22
N LYS A 5 -17.60 18.30 48.91
CA LYS A 5 -18.55 18.96 47.99
C LYS A 5 -18.36 18.43 46.55
N ILE A 6 -19.35 17.62 46.17
CA ILE A 6 -19.65 17.14 44.82
C ILE A 6 -20.35 18.27 44.07
N LEU A 7 -19.96 18.55 42.82
CA LEU A 7 -20.89 19.10 41.83
C LEU A 7 -20.89 18.19 40.60
N ALA A 8 -22.00 17.49 40.45
CA ALA A 8 -22.42 16.83 39.22
C ALA A 8 -23.15 17.85 38.34
N ALA A 9 -22.90 17.79 37.03
CA ALA A 9 -23.80 18.36 36.04
C ALA A 9 -23.96 17.35 34.91
N ALA A 10 -25.13 16.69 34.90
CA ALA A 10 -25.64 15.92 33.79
C ALA A 10 -26.30 16.88 32.80
N ALA A 11 -26.10 16.67 31.50
CA ALA A 11 -26.95 17.22 30.47
C ALA A 11 -27.32 16.10 29.49
N PRO A 12 -28.57 15.62 29.50
CA PRO A 12 -29.11 14.77 28.46
C PRO A 12 -29.79 15.66 27.40
N LEU A 13 -29.39 15.52 26.14
CA LEU A 13 -30.21 15.96 25.01
C LEU A 13 -30.41 14.76 24.09
N ALA A 14 -31.55 14.12 24.29
CA ALA A 14 -32.19 13.25 23.33
C ALA A 14 -32.81 14.08 22.19
N LEU A 15 -33.15 13.40 21.10
CA LEU A 15 -34.02 13.76 19.98
C LEU A 15 -33.36 14.32 18.71
N LEU A 16 -33.03 13.41 17.79
CA LEU A 16 -33.59 13.49 16.44
C LEU A 16 -34.03 12.09 15.99
N ALA A 17 -35.33 11.85 16.11
CA ALA A 17 -36.03 10.86 15.32
C ALA A 17 -36.11 11.40 13.89
N ALA A 18 -35.41 10.77 12.95
CA ALA A 18 -35.65 10.93 11.52
C ALA A 18 -36.35 9.65 11.03
N CYS A 19 -37.64 9.56 11.35
CA CYS A 19 -38.58 8.64 10.71
C CYS A 19 -39.28 9.46 9.63
N GLY A 20 -38.86 9.29 8.37
CA GLY A 20 -39.47 9.91 7.21
C GLY A 20 -39.76 8.82 6.19
N ASP A 21 -40.99 8.34 6.24
CA ASP A 21 -41.56 7.27 5.43
C ASP A 21 -41.92 7.81 4.02
N ASN A 22 -41.51 7.07 2.99
CA ASN A 22 -42.01 6.95 1.61
C ASN A 22 -42.32 8.18 0.71
N VAL A 23 -41.66 8.20 -0.47
CA VAL A 23 -42.27 8.56 -1.77
C VAL A 23 -41.76 7.58 -2.83
N GLU A 24 -42.71 6.98 -3.54
CA GLU A 24 -42.55 6.07 -4.67
C GLU A 24 -41.96 6.76 -5.92
N ASP A 25 -41.49 5.92 -6.83
CA ASP A 25 -41.43 6.12 -8.28
C ASP A 25 -40.17 6.77 -8.88
N ILE A 26 -39.20 5.92 -9.24
CA ILE A 26 -38.30 6.17 -10.38
C ILE A 26 -38.27 4.89 -11.21
N GLU A 27 -39.25 4.75 -12.12
CA GLU A 27 -38.97 4.15 -13.42
C GLU A 27 -38.08 5.11 -14.21
N ALA A 28 -36.80 4.77 -14.32
CA ALA A 28 -35.95 5.23 -15.40
C ALA A 28 -35.24 4.01 -15.98
N ALA A 29 -35.70 3.64 -17.15
CA ALA A 29 -35.19 2.56 -17.96
C ALA A 29 -33.71 2.75 -18.36
N ALA A 30 -33.08 1.60 -18.61
CA ALA A 30 -31.89 1.38 -19.43
C ALA A 30 -30.57 1.97 -18.92
N ALA A 31 -29.65 1.11 -18.51
CA ALA A 31 -28.81 0.40 -19.47
C ALA A 31 -28.01 -0.70 -18.76
N ASP A 32 -27.95 -1.81 -19.47
CA ASP A 32 -27.02 -2.91 -19.30
C ASP A 32 -25.59 -2.38 -19.13
N THR A 33 -25.03 -2.58 -17.93
CA THR A 33 -23.59 -2.70 -17.76
C THR A 33 -23.39 -3.90 -16.86
N GLU A 34 -23.39 -5.08 -17.46
CA GLU A 34 -22.66 -6.23 -16.93
C GLU A 34 -21.19 -5.83 -16.78
N ASN A 35 -20.85 -5.13 -15.70
CA ASN A 35 -19.47 -4.98 -15.29
C ASN A 35 -19.12 -6.30 -14.61
N ALA A 36 -18.81 -7.30 -15.43
CA ALA A 36 -18.08 -8.47 -15.01
C ALA A 36 -16.76 -7.97 -14.40
N ILE A 37 -16.77 -7.78 -13.08
CA ILE A 37 -15.55 -7.64 -12.30
C ILE A 37 -14.86 -8.99 -12.49
N ALA A 38 -13.94 -9.04 -13.44
CA ALA A 38 -12.94 -10.09 -13.50
C ALA A 38 -12.28 -10.10 -12.13
N THR A 39 -12.71 -11.04 -11.30
CA THR A 39 -12.01 -11.43 -10.08
C THR A 39 -10.80 -12.19 -10.60
N GLU A 40 -9.82 -11.44 -11.11
CA GLU A 40 -8.48 -11.98 -11.24
C GLU A 40 -8.06 -12.31 -9.83
N ASP A 41 -7.82 -13.59 -9.58
CA ASP A 41 -7.16 -14.11 -8.39
C ASP A 41 -5.95 -13.23 -8.10
N VAL A 42 -6.13 -12.24 -7.23
CA VAL A 42 -5.03 -11.63 -6.52
C VAL A 42 -4.61 -12.73 -5.57
N ASP A 43 -3.59 -13.48 -5.99
CA ASP A 43 -2.83 -14.36 -5.13
C ASP A 43 -2.32 -13.50 -3.95
N THR A 44 -3.16 -13.44 -2.92
CA THR A 44 -2.98 -12.79 -1.63
C THR A 44 -2.58 -13.85 -0.63
N SER A 45 -1.71 -14.77 -1.05
CA SER A 45 -0.97 -15.59 -0.12
C SER A 45 0.05 -14.68 0.57
N GLY A 46 -0.35 -14.14 1.73
CA GLY A 46 0.54 -13.58 2.72
C GLY A 46 1.33 -14.73 3.35
N ASP A 47 2.43 -15.12 2.69
CA ASP A 47 3.44 -15.97 3.31
C ASP A 47 4.32 -15.08 4.19
N ASP A 48 4.11 -15.20 5.49
CA ASP A 48 4.83 -14.51 6.56
C ASP A 48 6.30 -15.00 6.71
N ASP A 49 6.73 -15.90 5.81
CA ASP A 49 8.10 -16.42 5.70
C ASP A 49 8.50 -16.46 4.22
N SER A 50 8.49 -15.29 3.59
CA SER A 50 9.01 -15.17 2.24
C SER A 50 10.52 -15.45 2.23
N GLU A 51 10.96 -16.36 1.36
CA GLU A 51 12.38 -16.66 1.16
C GLU A 51 13.21 -15.37 0.97
N PRO A 52 14.45 -15.34 1.49
CA PRO A 52 15.36 -14.23 1.24
C PRO A 52 15.48 -13.97 -0.25
N ALA A 53 15.47 -12.69 -0.64
CA ALA A 53 15.70 -12.31 -2.02
C ALA A 53 16.60 -11.09 -2.11
N ALA A 54 17.22 -10.90 -3.27
CA ALA A 54 18.13 -9.80 -3.52
C ALA A 54 17.46 -8.44 -3.26
N ALA A 55 18.15 -7.59 -2.50
CA ALA A 55 17.76 -6.22 -2.23
C ALA A 55 18.18 -5.31 -3.39
N THR A 56 17.31 -4.35 -3.71
CA THR A 56 17.58 -3.30 -4.70
C THR A 56 18.07 -2.04 -3.99
N LYS A 57 19.13 -1.41 -4.51
CA LYS A 57 19.61 -0.13 -3.99
C LYS A 57 18.58 0.97 -4.21
N LEU A 58 18.45 1.88 -3.25
CA LEU A 58 17.49 2.99 -3.32
C LEU A 58 17.73 3.92 -4.51
N ASP A 59 18.99 4.12 -4.91
CA ASP A 59 19.33 4.97 -6.06
C ASP A 59 19.04 4.31 -7.41
N GLU A 60 18.90 2.98 -7.43
CA GLU A 60 18.47 2.20 -8.59
C GLU A 60 16.93 2.05 -8.62
N ALA A 61 16.29 2.14 -7.45
CA ALA A 61 14.84 2.06 -7.27
C ALA A 61 14.09 3.36 -7.64
N LYS A 62 14.58 4.16 -8.59
CA LYS A 62 13.93 5.45 -8.97
C LYS A 62 12.50 5.26 -9.49
N ASP A 63 12.22 4.14 -10.15
CA ASP A 63 10.88 3.77 -10.62
C ASP A 63 10.02 3.06 -9.54
N ALA A 64 10.44 3.10 -8.27
CA ALA A 64 9.75 2.47 -7.16
C ALA A 64 8.75 3.38 -6.43
N SER A 65 8.49 4.59 -6.94
CA SER A 65 7.30 5.35 -6.53
C SER A 65 6.04 4.56 -6.88
N GLY A 66 5.07 4.53 -5.98
CA GLY A 66 3.84 3.76 -6.18
C GLY A 66 3.22 3.28 -4.89
N THR A 67 2.15 2.52 -5.04
CA THR A 67 1.40 1.96 -3.91
C THR A 67 1.76 0.50 -3.72
N TYR A 68 2.01 0.12 -2.47
CA TYR A 68 2.35 -1.24 -2.08
C TYR A 68 1.38 -1.72 -1.00
N THR A 69 0.80 -2.90 -1.19
CA THR A 69 -0.20 -3.48 -0.29
C THR A 69 0.25 -4.83 0.24
N VAL A 70 0.03 -5.06 1.52
CA VAL A 70 0.07 -6.40 2.13
C VAL A 70 -1.34 -6.76 2.60
N THR A 71 -1.70 -8.02 2.40
CA THR A 71 -2.95 -8.60 2.92
C THR A 71 -2.58 -9.73 3.86
N ASP A 72 -3.02 -9.61 5.11
CA ASP A 72 -2.83 -10.61 6.15
C ASP A 72 -3.78 -11.80 5.94
N ALA A 73 -3.49 -12.93 6.59
CA ALA A 73 -4.31 -14.15 6.47
C ALA A 73 -5.76 -13.97 6.95
N ASP A 74 -6.04 -12.96 7.77
CA ASP A 74 -7.39 -12.60 8.23
C ASP A 74 -8.13 -11.64 7.27
N GLY A 75 -7.52 -11.31 6.13
CA GLY A 75 -8.07 -10.40 5.12
C GLY A 75 -7.82 -8.92 5.43
N THR A 76 -7.16 -8.61 6.53
CA THR A 76 -6.76 -7.24 6.87
C THR A 76 -5.75 -6.72 5.86
N THR A 77 -5.89 -5.46 5.46
CA THR A 77 -4.99 -4.84 4.46
C THR A 77 -4.24 -3.66 5.06
N ARG A 78 -2.96 -3.54 4.68
CA ARG A 78 -2.11 -2.39 5.02
C ARG A 78 -1.45 -1.91 3.75
N ARG A 79 -1.37 -0.58 3.58
CA ARG A 79 -0.89 0.05 2.34
C ARG A 79 0.15 1.12 2.61
N ILE A 80 1.20 1.15 1.81
CA ILE A 80 2.22 2.20 1.79
C ILE A 80 2.30 2.76 0.37
N THR A 81 2.05 4.06 0.21
CA THR A 81 2.31 4.81 -1.01
C THR A 81 3.61 5.58 -0.84
N LEU A 82 4.56 5.40 -1.76
CA LEU A 82 5.87 6.05 -1.73
C LEU A 82 6.02 7.03 -2.89
N ASP A 83 6.59 8.19 -2.59
CA ASP A 83 7.20 9.07 -3.58
C ASP A 83 8.72 9.07 -3.35
N THR A 84 9.44 8.31 -4.18
CA THR A 84 10.90 8.19 -4.06
C THR A 84 11.64 9.45 -4.50
N SER A 85 10.98 10.30 -5.28
CA SER A 85 11.53 11.57 -5.78
C SER A 85 11.43 12.68 -4.73
N ALA A 86 10.31 12.75 -4.02
CA ALA A 86 10.07 13.72 -2.95
C ALA A 86 10.56 13.24 -1.58
N GLY A 87 10.84 11.94 -1.42
CA GLY A 87 11.24 11.37 -0.13
C GLY A 87 10.08 11.30 0.87
N THR A 88 8.85 11.11 0.37
CA THR A 88 7.63 11.13 1.19
C THR A 88 6.87 9.81 1.11
N TYR A 89 5.98 9.62 2.08
CA TYR A 89 5.10 8.46 2.15
C TYR A 89 3.69 8.85 2.60
N GLU A 90 2.73 8.01 2.22
CA GLU A 90 1.43 7.86 2.86
C GLU A 90 1.29 6.40 3.31
N TYR A 91 0.95 6.18 4.58
CA TYR A 91 0.73 4.87 5.16
C TYR A 91 -0.72 4.77 5.66
N LYS A 92 -1.43 3.72 5.26
CA LYS A 92 -2.75 3.36 5.79
C LYS A 92 -2.67 2.04 6.54
N ASN A 93 -3.05 2.05 7.81
CA ASN A 93 -3.05 0.85 8.65
C ASN A 93 -4.30 -0.02 8.50
N ASP A 94 -4.31 -1.14 9.21
CA ASP A 94 -5.40 -2.10 9.31
C ASP A 94 -6.72 -1.51 9.80
N LYS A 95 -6.65 -0.45 10.61
CA LYS A 95 -7.81 0.30 11.12
C LYS A 95 -8.29 1.40 10.15
N GLY A 96 -7.62 1.54 9.01
CA GLY A 96 -7.90 2.56 8.02
C GLY A 96 -7.40 3.97 8.37
N GLU A 97 -6.59 4.11 9.42
CA GLU A 97 -5.96 5.38 9.79
C GLU A 97 -4.81 5.69 8.82
N THR A 98 -4.78 6.93 8.34
CA THR A 98 -3.74 7.40 7.41
C THR A 98 -2.72 8.27 8.12
N LYS A 99 -1.43 8.01 7.87
CA LYS A 99 -0.31 8.87 8.25
C LYS A 99 0.49 9.27 7.03
N THR A 100 0.94 10.51 6.98
CA THR A 100 1.81 11.03 5.93
C THR A 100 3.08 11.60 6.52
N GLY A 101 4.16 11.61 5.76
CA GLY A 101 5.41 12.20 6.21
C GLY A 101 6.57 12.00 5.24
N SER A 102 7.76 12.25 5.73
CA SER A 102 9.01 11.93 5.04
C SER A 102 9.66 10.70 5.66
N TYR A 103 10.32 9.90 4.83
CA TYR A 103 11.17 8.81 5.31
C TYR A 103 12.64 9.22 5.28
N THR A 104 13.48 8.52 6.03
CA THR A 104 14.94 8.72 6.03
C THR A 104 15.60 7.57 5.29
N ARG A 105 16.57 7.86 4.42
CA ARG A 105 17.41 6.82 3.81
C ARG A 105 18.49 6.41 4.80
N ALA A 106 18.72 5.11 4.95
CA ALA A 106 19.83 4.61 5.74
C ALA A 106 21.15 4.74 4.96
N ASP A 107 22.26 4.82 5.70
CA ASP A 107 23.60 5.02 5.12
C ASP A 107 24.09 3.81 4.30
N ASP A 108 23.46 2.64 4.45
CA ASP A 108 23.75 1.46 3.63
C ASP A 108 23.23 1.58 2.18
N GLY A 109 22.38 2.55 1.89
CA GLY A 109 21.83 2.80 0.55
C GLY A 109 20.77 1.79 0.09
N TYR A 110 20.39 0.82 0.94
CA TYR A 110 19.35 -0.16 0.63
C TYR A 110 18.06 0.11 1.40
N ARG A 111 18.17 0.65 2.62
CA ARG A 111 17.02 0.79 3.50
C ARG A 111 16.47 2.20 3.58
N PHE A 112 15.17 2.31 3.79
CA PHE A 112 14.54 3.52 4.28
C PHE A 112 13.77 3.28 5.58
N ILE A 113 13.59 4.36 6.34
CA ILE A 113 13.12 4.35 7.72
C ILE A 113 11.89 5.25 7.84
N ILE A 114 10.81 4.69 8.37
CA ILE A 114 9.61 5.43 8.76
C ILE A 114 9.50 5.40 10.28
N ASN A 115 9.69 6.53 10.95
CA ASN A 115 9.80 6.59 12.42
C ASN A 115 8.48 6.30 13.18
N ASP A 116 7.33 6.45 12.51
CA ASP A 116 5.99 6.31 13.13
C ASP A 116 5.10 5.31 12.38
N TYR A 117 5.71 4.26 11.84
CA TYR A 117 5.02 3.14 11.21
C TYR A 117 4.33 2.28 12.29
N ASN A 118 3.00 2.34 12.36
CA ASN A 118 2.20 1.68 13.41
C ASN A 118 2.65 2.02 14.85
N GLY A 119 3.04 3.28 15.09
CA GLY A 119 3.46 3.74 16.41
C GLY A 119 4.87 3.28 16.81
N ARG A 120 5.64 2.72 15.88
CA ARG A 120 7.03 2.30 16.05
C ARG A 120 7.87 2.64 14.82
N ILE A 121 9.18 2.46 14.91
CA ILE A 121 10.06 2.58 13.76
C ILE A 121 9.85 1.37 12.84
N GLY A 122 9.69 1.63 11.54
CA GLY A 122 9.65 0.64 10.47
C GLY A 122 10.87 0.78 9.55
N TYR A 123 11.50 -0.35 9.25
CA TYR A 123 12.63 -0.45 8.34
C TYR A 123 12.20 -1.19 7.09
N PHE A 124 12.54 -0.65 5.92
CA PHE A 124 12.08 -1.21 4.67
C PHE A 124 13.21 -1.24 3.63
N ALA A 125 13.16 -2.23 2.74
CA ALA A 125 14.03 -2.35 1.58
C ALA A 125 13.21 -2.75 0.35
N PHE A 126 13.70 -2.43 -0.84
CA PHE A 126 13.10 -2.94 -2.08
C PHE A 126 13.70 -4.29 -2.44
N SER A 127 12.89 -5.20 -2.99
CA SER A 127 13.35 -6.48 -3.51
C SER A 127 12.40 -6.96 -4.60
N ASN A 128 12.91 -7.22 -5.81
CA ASN A 128 12.13 -7.72 -6.95
C ASN A 128 10.86 -6.91 -7.28
N GLY A 129 10.90 -5.59 -7.07
CA GLY A 129 9.75 -4.71 -7.30
C GLY A 129 8.72 -4.66 -6.17
N ASP A 130 8.92 -5.46 -5.11
CA ASP A 130 8.15 -5.40 -3.87
C ASP A 130 8.86 -4.55 -2.82
N LEU A 131 8.09 -4.15 -1.81
CA LEU A 131 8.58 -3.50 -0.61
C LEU A 131 8.62 -4.51 0.54
N VAL A 132 9.82 -4.78 1.08
CA VAL A 132 10.05 -5.71 2.18
C VAL A 132 10.21 -4.94 3.47
N ARG A 133 9.35 -5.21 4.46
CA ARG A 133 9.51 -4.70 5.82
C ARG A 133 10.42 -5.61 6.62
N LEU A 134 11.55 -5.06 7.05
CA LEU A 134 12.55 -5.80 7.80
C LEU A 134 12.10 -5.99 9.27
N PRO A 135 12.35 -7.16 9.87
CA PRO A 135 11.92 -7.44 11.24
C PRO A 135 12.73 -6.67 12.30
N VAL A 136 13.97 -6.29 11.97
CA VAL A 136 14.92 -5.64 12.89
C VAL A 136 15.72 -4.54 12.19
N ASP A 137 16.32 -3.66 12.99
CA ASP A 137 17.33 -2.72 12.53
C ASP A 137 18.66 -3.46 12.31
N ALA A 138 18.92 -3.84 11.06
CA ALA A 138 20.19 -4.42 10.65
C ALA A 138 20.72 -3.69 9.43
N THR A 139 21.96 -3.19 9.53
CA THR A 139 22.69 -2.68 8.37
C THR A 139 22.80 -3.78 7.33
N LEU A 140 22.35 -3.48 6.11
CA LEU A 140 22.47 -4.42 5.00
C LEU A 140 23.86 -4.29 4.39
N SER A 141 24.53 -5.41 4.18
CA SER A 141 25.88 -5.46 3.61
C SER A 141 26.00 -6.68 2.71
N PRO A 142 26.81 -6.59 1.64
CA PRO A 142 27.01 -7.73 0.75
C PRO A 142 27.60 -8.91 1.49
N ASP A 143 27.16 -10.11 1.14
CA ASP A 143 27.72 -11.37 1.59
C ASP A 143 29.05 -11.68 0.86
N ASP A 144 29.61 -12.88 1.10
CA ASP A 144 30.84 -13.34 0.45
C ASP A 144 30.74 -13.45 -1.08
N LYS A 145 29.52 -13.45 -1.64
CA LYS A 145 29.24 -13.45 -3.08
C LYS A 145 28.97 -12.05 -3.63
N GLY A 146 28.94 -11.03 -2.78
CA GLY A 146 28.62 -9.66 -3.16
C GLY A 146 27.12 -9.38 -3.28
N GLU A 147 26.27 -10.26 -2.77
CA GLU A 147 24.81 -10.15 -2.82
C GLU A 147 24.28 -9.63 -1.48
N VAL A 148 23.24 -8.79 -1.53
CA VAL A 148 22.53 -8.33 -0.34
C VAL A 148 21.15 -8.96 -0.38
N GLU A 149 20.84 -9.82 0.58
CA GLU A 149 19.54 -10.47 0.68
C GLU A 149 18.70 -9.85 1.80
N VAL A 150 17.39 -9.78 1.59
CA VAL A 150 16.41 -9.31 2.57
C VAL A 150 15.27 -10.30 2.70
N SER A 151 14.79 -10.46 3.92
CA SER A 151 13.64 -11.27 4.29
C SER A 151 12.74 -10.47 5.24
N GLY A 152 11.44 -10.77 5.20
CA GLY A 152 10.43 -10.08 5.98
C GLY A 152 9.08 -9.99 5.27
N GLU A 153 8.18 -9.22 5.86
CA GLU A 153 6.83 -9.02 5.37
C GLU A 153 6.84 -8.26 4.03
N ARG A 154 6.22 -8.85 3.01
CA ARG A 154 6.23 -8.31 1.64
C ARG A 154 4.95 -7.54 1.32
N TYR A 155 5.13 -6.29 0.96
CA TYR A 155 4.11 -5.45 0.36
C TYR A 155 4.26 -5.52 -1.15
N ARG A 156 3.26 -6.08 -1.83
CA ARG A 156 3.23 -6.19 -3.29
C ARG A 156 2.85 -4.87 -3.91
N ARG A 157 3.50 -4.49 -5.01
CA ARG A 157 3.14 -3.28 -5.76
C ARG A 157 1.75 -3.44 -6.39
N ASP A 158 0.86 -2.49 -6.15
CA ASP A 158 -0.52 -2.50 -6.68
C ASP A 158 -0.52 -2.33 -8.21
N ASP A 159 0.40 -1.51 -8.72
CA ASP A 159 0.55 -1.22 -10.14
C ASP A 159 1.47 -2.27 -10.79
N LYS A 160 0.90 -3.34 -11.38
CA LYS A 160 1.66 -4.11 -12.36
C LYS A 160 1.95 -3.18 -13.57
N PRO A 161 3.18 -3.18 -14.14
CA PRO A 161 3.40 -2.46 -15.39
C PRO A 161 2.38 -2.97 -16.41
N PHE A 162 1.60 -2.06 -17.00
CA PHE A 162 0.60 -2.38 -18.02
C PHE A 162 1.22 -3.28 -19.09
N THR A 163 0.91 -4.57 -19.05
CA THR A 163 1.13 -5.49 -20.17
C THR A 163 -0.08 -5.30 -21.07
N ARG A 164 -0.09 -4.24 -21.89
CA ARG A 164 -0.96 -4.25 -23.06
C ARG A 164 -0.40 -5.31 -23.98
N GLU A 165 -1.00 -6.50 -23.96
CA GLU A 165 -0.83 -7.47 -25.02
C GLU A 165 -1.10 -6.73 -26.35
N PRO A 166 -0.20 -6.82 -27.36
CA PRO A 166 -0.44 -6.12 -28.62
C PRO A 166 -1.76 -6.65 -29.18
N GLU A 167 -2.75 -5.77 -29.33
CA GLU A 167 -4.02 -6.16 -29.94
C GLU A 167 -3.72 -6.76 -31.32
N LEU A 168 -4.12 -8.03 -31.51
CA LEU A 168 -4.08 -8.72 -32.80
C LEU A 168 -4.91 -7.93 -33.81
N GLY A 169 -4.26 -7.01 -34.53
CA GLY A 169 -4.93 -6.14 -35.49
C GLY A 169 -4.40 -4.71 -35.57
N SER A 170 -3.48 -4.28 -34.71
CA SER A 170 -2.84 -2.96 -34.90
C SER A 170 -2.05 -2.95 -36.23
N PRO A 171 -2.42 -2.13 -37.23
CA PRO A 171 -1.70 -2.08 -38.49
C PRO A 171 -0.30 -1.54 -38.21
N VAL A 172 0.72 -2.36 -38.49
CA VAL A 172 2.08 -1.85 -38.69
C VAL A 172 2.00 -0.96 -39.92
N ALA A 173 2.11 0.36 -39.72
CA ALA A 173 2.21 1.29 -40.84
C ALA A 173 3.38 0.82 -41.73
N PRO A 174 3.18 0.57 -43.03
CA PRO A 174 4.28 0.26 -43.91
C PRO A 174 5.25 1.44 -43.87
N GLN A 175 6.52 1.16 -43.59
CA GLN A 175 7.55 2.19 -43.76
C GLN A 175 7.56 2.57 -45.23
N ASP A 176 7.29 3.85 -45.50
CA ASP A 176 7.47 4.46 -46.82
C ASP A 176 8.85 4.08 -47.36
N LEU A 177 8.88 3.15 -48.31
CA LEU A 177 10.04 2.88 -49.14
C LEU A 177 10.11 4.01 -50.17
N ASN A 178 10.68 5.14 -49.77
CA ASN A 178 11.22 6.11 -50.70
C ASN A 178 12.33 5.44 -51.52
N ASN A 179 12.11 5.28 -52.82
CA ASN A 179 13.16 5.29 -53.84
C ASN A 179 12.59 5.76 -55.18
#